data_AF-A0A251RDG4-F1
#
_entry.id   AF-A0A251RDG4-F1
#
_cell.length_a   1.000
_cell.length_b   1.000
_cell.length_c   1.000
_cell.angle_alpha   90.00
_cell.angle_beta   90.00
_cell.angle_gamma   90.00
#
_symmetry.space_group_name_H-M   'P 1'
#
loop_
_entity.id
_entity.type
_entity.pdbx_description
1 polymer ?
#
loop_
_entity_poly.entity_id
_entity_poly.type
_entity_poly.pdbx_seq_one_letter_code
_entity_poly.pdbx_strand_id
1 'polypeptide(L)'
;MDYSDTEEPYRRRPRKMAYLGDSSRRQFESLSGRPYALMGDMSFLQEEDISLDATRARWTNVLKRHSDLAERLSRDADKTIYERLQKEFEAARALQTQEINLDGEQWNDGLLATIRERVHMEVDRKAMAGDVNMLPGPQIQEKITYKVGNKVICCLEGARIGILYETSYAGEPCDLYHCVLESKSFLEKMTVLEHTIPYFLPLREAENDLLSSNAMKFIDYIGELLQSYVDRREQVRLAKELYGNQIKEIYYTLPYNLIAFSLVDFDCKVIVKLKYAELVSVLPTHVSVVAWPVHQYRKTSLNASTMNKKENGSLEGPTTLSYAEDALQNMSLPEAYAEIVLNLPQALRDICEGSS
;
A
#
# COMPACT_ATOMS: atom_id res chain seq x y z
N MET A 1 57.93 7.88 -46.93
CA MET A 1 57.15 9.15 -46.88
C MET A 1 56.25 9.02 -45.66
N ASP A 2 56.76 9.21 -44.45
CA ASP A 2 57.23 10.46 -43.79
C ASP A 2 56.10 11.49 -43.67
N TYR A 3 55.51 11.61 -42.47
CA TYR A 3 55.70 12.66 -41.42
C TYR A 3 54.88 13.92 -41.73
N SER A 4 54.16 14.60 -40.83
CA SER A 4 54.22 14.85 -39.37
C SER A 4 52.88 15.52 -38.97
N ASP A 5 52.18 15.21 -37.89
CA ASP A 5 52.42 15.47 -36.45
C ASP A 5 52.37 16.95 -36.03
N THR A 6 51.37 17.34 -35.22
CA THR A 6 51.51 18.33 -34.12
C THR A 6 50.29 18.30 -33.16
N GLU A 7 50.64 18.42 -31.88
CA GLU A 7 49.95 18.14 -30.61
C GLU A 7 48.81 19.10 -30.15
N GLU A 8 47.78 18.51 -29.50
CA GLU A 8 47.24 18.68 -28.11
C GLU A 8 47.21 20.09 -27.38
N PRO A 9 46.59 20.32 -26.17
CA PRO A 9 45.71 19.50 -25.30
C PRO A 9 44.66 20.22 -24.36
N TYR A 10 43.96 19.40 -23.54
CA TYR A 10 43.40 19.58 -22.17
C TYR A 10 42.12 20.39 -21.87
N ARG A 11 41.08 19.70 -21.34
CA ARG A 11 40.81 19.58 -19.88
C ARG A 11 39.62 18.64 -19.57
N ARG A 12 39.93 17.46 -19.03
CA ARG A 12 39.00 16.59 -18.26
C ARG A 12 38.98 17.06 -16.80
N ARG A 13 37.80 17.14 -16.18
CA ARG A 13 37.65 17.26 -14.71
C ARG A 13 37.27 15.92 -14.08
N PRO A 14 37.75 15.61 -12.86
CA PRO A 14 37.75 14.24 -12.34
C PRO A 14 36.53 13.94 -11.47
N ARG A 15 36.12 12.66 -11.50
CA ARG A 15 35.30 12.00 -10.48
C ARG A 15 36.13 11.79 -9.20
N LYS A 16 35.53 11.97 -8.03
CA LYS A 16 36.00 11.39 -6.76
C LYS A 16 34.85 10.68 -6.05
N MET A 17 35.00 9.37 -5.92
CA MET A 17 34.41 8.53 -4.88
C MET A 17 35.17 8.73 -3.56
N ALA A 18 34.49 8.59 -2.41
CA ALA A 18 34.81 7.59 -1.37
C ALA A 18 34.26 7.96 0.03
N TYR A 19 33.39 7.08 0.54
CA TYR A 19 33.41 6.38 1.84
C TYR A 19 33.52 7.08 3.22
N LEU A 20 32.84 6.39 4.17
CA LEU A 20 33.03 6.31 5.64
C LEU A 20 32.57 7.54 6.42
N GLY A 21 31.91 7.44 7.57
CA GLY A 21 31.78 6.37 8.55
C GLY A 21 31.52 7.04 9.91
N ASP A 22 30.72 6.36 10.73
CA ASP A 22 30.19 6.73 12.04
C ASP A 22 31.20 7.28 13.07
N SER A 23 30.75 8.11 14.04
CA SER A 23 31.14 8.10 15.48
C SER A 23 30.89 9.43 16.22
N SER A 24 29.90 9.41 17.11
CA SER A 24 30.01 9.64 18.56
C SER A 24 30.78 10.86 19.15
N ARG A 25 30.00 11.68 19.89
CA ARG A 25 30.15 12.03 21.33
C ARG A 25 31.32 12.94 21.80
N ARG A 26 30.92 13.91 22.66
CA ARG A 26 31.71 14.83 23.52
C ARG A 26 32.15 16.11 22.76
N GLN A 27 32.01 17.32 23.27
CA GLN A 27 32.25 17.80 24.64
C GLN A 27 31.52 19.15 24.81
N PHE A 28 30.66 19.26 25.82
CA PHE A 28 30.20 20.55 26.35
C PHE A 28 31.29 20.99 27.34
N GLU A 29 32.02 22.05 27.04
CA GLU A 29 32.83 22.75 28.04
C GLU A 29 32.55 24.25 28.01
N SER A 30 32.23 24.72 29.20
CA SER A 30 31.86 26.07 29.60
C SER A 30 32.99 27.07 29.36
N LEU A 31 32.65 28.28 28.91
CA LEU A 31 33.39 29.48 29.31
C LEU A 31 32.42 30.59 29.74
N SER A 32 32.54 30.97 31.01
CA SER A 32 31.91 32.09 31.68
C SER A 32 32.61 33.42 31.36
N GLY A 33 31.86 34.54 31.29
CA GLY A 33 32.32 35.81 31.88
C GLY A 33 32.19 37.12 31.09
N ARG A 34 31.02 37.80 31.24
CA ARG A 34 30.76 39.28 31.33
C ARG A 34 31.08 40.23 30.13
N PRO A 35 30.55 41.48 30.11
CA PRO A 35 29.18 41.97 30.37
C PRO A 35 28.65 42.97 29.30
N TYR A 36 27.32 43.12 29.24
CA TYR A 36 26.47 44.14 28.58
C TYR A 36 27.06 45.11 27.51
N ALA A 37 26.56 44.98 26.28
CA ALA A 37 26.33 46.10 25.37
C ALA A 37 24.89 46.05 24.84
N LEU A 38 24.11 47.03 25.26
CA LEU A 38 22.70 47.27 24.99
C LEU A 38 22.54 47.81 23.55
N MET A 39 22.74 46.96 22.53
CA MET A 39 22.57 47.35 21.12
C MET A 39 22.39 46.15 20.16
N GLY A 40 21.80 45.04 20.63
CA GLY A 40 21.61 43.80 19.85
C GLY A 40 20.16 43.41 19.55
N ASP A 41 19.17 44.04 20.20
CA ASP A 41 17.77 43.57 20.11
C ASP A 41 17.12 43.84 18.75
N MET A 42 17.61 44.82 17.98
CA MET A 42 17.06 45.11 16.65
C MET A 42 17.64 44.21 15.53
N SER A 43 18.82 43.59 15.75
CA SER A 43 19.44 42.69 14.76
C SER A 43 18.98 41.24 14.93
N PHE A 44 18.79 40.78 16.16
CA PHE A 44 18.28 39.43 16.43
C PHE A 44 16.83 39.25 15.96
N LEU A 45 15.96 40.25 16.21
CA LEU A 45 14.58 40.22 15.71
C LEU A 45 14.53 40.21 14.18
N GLN A 46 15.43 40.95 13.52
CA GLN A 46 15.49 41.00 12.06
C GLN A 46 16.05 39.72 11.43
N GLU A 47 17.07 39.09 12.03
CA GLU A 47 17.59 37.78 11.58
C GLU A 47 16.60 36.62 11.82
N GLU A 48 15.87 36.63 12.94
CA GLU A 48 14.79 35.67 13.19
C GLU A 48 13.64 35.87 12.20
N ASP A 49 13.21 37.10 11.93
CA ASP A 49 12.18 37.39 10.93
C ASP A 49 12.62 36.96 9.52
N ILE A 50 13.88 37.21 9.13
CA ILE A 50 14.43 36.74 7.85
C ILE A 50 14.47 35.20 7.79
N SER A 51 14.80 34.54 8.90
CA SER A 51 14.79 33.07 9.00
C SER A 51 13.38 32.47 8.93
N LEU A 52 12.41 33.12 9.59
CA LEU A 52 11.01 32.74 9.57
C LEU A 52 10.39 32.97 8.19
N ASP A 53 10.71 34.08 7.52
CA ASP A 53 10.27 34.37 6.17
C ASP A 53 10.90 33.45 5.13
N ALA A 54 12.18 33.08 5.29
CA ALA A 54 12.81 32.04 4.48
C ALA A 54 12.12 30.67 4.68
N THR A 55 11.67 30.38 5.90
CA THR A 55 10.95 29.14 6.22
C THR A 55 9.52 29.16 5.65
N ARG A 56 8.80 30.27 5.74
CA ARG A 56 7.51 30.48 5.05
C ARG A 56 7.65 30.38 3.53
N ALA A 57 8.70 30.97 2.97
CA ALA A 57 8.97 30.90 1.53
C ALA A 57 9.23 29.45 1.09
N ARG A 58 10.00 28.68 1.86
CA ARG A 58 10.20 27.24 1.61
C ARG A 58 8.88 26.47 1.69
N TRP A 59 8.06 26.74 2.72
CA TRP A 59 6.78 26.06 2.93
C TRP A 59 5.76 26.36 1.83
N THR A 60 5.66 27.63 1.42
CA THR A 60 4.80 28.05 0.30
C THR A 60 5.27 27.45 -1.02
N ASN A 61 6.58 27.31 -1.24
CA ASN A 61 7.11 26.61 -2.42
C ASN A 61 6.77 25.11 -2.39
N VAL A 62 6.82 24.46 -1.22
CA VAL A 62 6.40 23.07 -1.05
C VAL A 62 4.89 22.92 -1.29
N LEU A 63 4.07 23.81 -0.73
CA LEU A 63 2.63 23.83 -0.98
C LEU A 63 2.30 24.03 -2.46
N LYS A 64 3.03 24.92 -3.14
CA LYS A 64 2.86 25.15 -4.58
C LYS A 64 3.26 23.93 -5.41
N ARG A 65 4.38 23.27 -5.08
CA ARG A 65 4.77 22.01 -5.74
C ARG A 65 3.77 20.90 -5.45
N HIS A 66 3.20 20.88 -4.25
CA HIS A 66 2.15 19.94 -3.88
C HIS A 66 0.86 20.22 -4.65
N SER A 67 0.44 21.48 -4.81
CA SER A 67 -0.70 21.84 -5.63
C SER A 67 -0.47 21.53 -7.11
N ASP A 68 0.71 21.84 -7.64
CA ASP A 68 1.07 21.53 -9.03
C ASP A 68 1.12 20.01 -9.27
N LEU A 69 1.61 19.24 -8.29
CA LEU A 69 1.59 17.78 -8.33
C LEU A 69 0.17 17.24 -8.21
N ALA A 70 -0.64 17.79 -7.31
CA ALA A 70 -2.05 17.44 -7.14
C ALA A 70 -2.86 17.75 -8.40
N GLU A 71 -2.65 18.90 -9.06
CA GLU A 71 -3.27 19.22 -10.34
C GLU A 71 -2.78 18.28 -11.45
N ARG A 72 -1.48 17.95 -11.50
CA ARG A 72 -0.96 17.00 -12.49
C ARG A 72 -1.49 15.57 -12.31
N LEU A 73 -1.68 15.12 -11.07
CA LEU A 73 -2.31 13.84 -10.75
C LEU A 73 -3.83 13.90 -10.95
N SER A 74 -4.45 15.06 -10.73
CA SER A 74 -5.87 15.32 -10.99
C SER A 74 -6.19 15.42 -12.48
N ARG A 75 -5.21 15.70 -13.35
CA ARG A 75 -5.41 15.76 -14.81
C ARG A 75 -5.60 14.34 -15.37
N ASP A 76 -6.82 13.84 -15.21
CA ASP A 76 -7.60 12.95 -16.08
C ASP A 76 -6.97 11.66 -16.65
N ALA A 77 -5.67 11.42 -16.59
CA ALA A 77 -5.03 10.28 -17.24
C ALA A 77 -5.52 8.95 -16.63
N ASP A 78 -5.50 8.82 -15.31
CA ASP A 78 -5.94 7.57 -14.66
C ASP A 78 -7.46 7.36 -14.79
N LYS A 79 -8.24 8.45 -14.72
CA LYS A 79 -9.69 8.40 -14.92
C LYS A 79 -10.06 8.04 -16.36
N THR A 80 -9.37 8.61 -17.34
CA THR A 80 -9.56 8.29 -18.76
C THR A 80 -9.07 6.88 -19.10
N ILE A 81 -7.99 6.40 -18.48
CA ILE A 81 -7.54 5.00 -18.60
C ILE A 81 -8.61 4.06 -18.06
N TYR A 82 -9.12 4.30 -16.84
CA TYR A 82 -10.18 3.48 -16.25
C TYR A 82 -11.43 3.45 -17.15
N GLU A 83 -11.96 4.61 -17.53
CA GLU A 83 -13.17 4.67 -18.37
C GLU A 83 -12.97 4.02 -19.75
N ARG A 84 -11.79 4.16 -20.35
CA ARG A 84 -11.45 3.52 -21.63
C ARG A 84 -11.34 2.01 -21.48
N LEU A 85 -10.61 1.52 -20.48
CA LEU A 85 -10.45 0.08 -20.24
C LEU A 85 -11.79 -0.55 -19.87
N GLN A 86 -12.59 0.08 -19.02
CA GLN A 86 -13.93 -0.38 -18.69
C GLN A 86 -14.78 -0.57 -19.96
N LYS A 87 -14.82 0.43 -20.85
CA LYS A 87 -15.55 0.32 -22.14
C LYS A 87 -15.00 -0.77 -23.05
N GLU A 88 -13.67 -0.93 -23.10
CA GLU A 88 -13.03 -1.95 -23.92
C GLU A 88 -13.38 -3.36 -23.42
N PHE A 89 -13.35 -3.60 -22.11
CA PHE A 89 -13.74 -4.87 -21.51
C PHE A 89 -15.24 -5.14 -21.64
N GLU A 90 -16.09 -4.12 -21.49
CA GLU A 90 -17.52 -4.23 -21.74
C GLU A 90 -17.83 -4.58 -23.20
N ALA A 91 -17.11 -3.96 -24.16
CA ALA A 91 -17.25 -4.28 -25.58
C ALA A 91 -16.76 -5.71 -25.87
N ALA A 92 -15.65 -6.14 -25.26
CA ALA A 92 -15.16 -7.51 -25.37
C ALA A 92 -16.17 -8.52 -24.81
N ARG A 93 -16.80 -8.20 -23.67
CA ARG A 93 -17.86 -8.99 -23.04
C ARG A 93 -19.15 -8.98 -23.87
N ALA A 94 -19.51 -7.89 -24.53
CA ALA A 94 -20.68 -7.82 -25.41
C ALA A 94 -20.49 -8.64 -26.71
N LEU A 95 -19.24 -8.75 -27.19
CA LEU A 95 -18.88 -9.56 -28.36
C LEU A 95 -18.58 -11.02 -28.00
N GLN A 96 -18.59 -11.37 -26.71
CA GLN A 96 -18.33 -12.71 -26.21
C GLN A 96 -19.39 -13.68 -26.74
N THR A 97 -18.94 -14.82 -27.25
CA THR A 97 -19.81 -15.90 -27.71
C THR A 97 -19.83 -17.07 -26.75
N GLN A 98 -18.79 -17.21 -25.91
CA GLN A 98 -18.66 -18.31 -24.96
C GLN A 98 -17.98 -17.85 -23.67
N GLU A 99 -18.50 -18.30 -22.52
CA GLU A 99 -17.83 -18.22 -21.23
C GLU A 99 -17.40 -19.60 -20.76
N ILE A 100 -16.15 -19.75 -20.36
CA ILE A 100 -15.61 -20.99 -19.79
C ILE A 100 -15.19 -20.70 -18.36
N ASN A 101 -15.91 -21.29 -17.41
CA ASN A 101 -15.51 -21.32 -16.00
C ASN A 101 -14.49 -22.43 -15.82
N LEU A 102 -13.27 -22.07 -15.46
CA LEU A 102 -12.16 -22.97 -15.25
C LEU A 102 -12.03 -23.30 -13.77
N ASP A 103 -11.72 -24.55 -13.48
CA ASP A 103 -11.20 -24.95 -12.18
C ASP A 103 -9.69 -24.65 -12.06
N GLY A 104 -9.13 -24.89 -10.88
CA GLY A 104 -7.71 -24.63 -10.60
C GLY A 104 -6.74 -25.50 -11.40
N GLU A 105 -7.15 -26.66 -11.92
CA GLU A 105 -6.28 -27.56 -12.69
C GLU A 105 -6.29 -27.20 -14.19
N GLN A 106 -7.42 -26.72 -14.69
CA GLN A 106 -7.60 -26.25 -16.07
C GLN A 106 -6.88 -24.92 -16.33
N TRP A 107 -6.69 -24.09 -15.30
CA TRP A 107 -5.86 -22.90 -15.36
C TRP A 107 -4.37 -23.28 -15.28
N ASN A 108 -3.72 -23.31 -16.45
CA ASN A 108 -2.31 -23.67 -16.58
C ASN A 108 -1.61 -22.87 -17.69
N ASP A 109 -0.27 -22.94 -17.71
CA ASP A 109 0.58 -22.26 -18.70
C ASP A 109 0.23 -22.62 -20.16
N GLY A 110 -0.24 -23.85 -20.41
CA GLY A 110 -0.65 -24.30 -21.74
C GLY A 110 -1.92 -23.59 -22.24
N LEU A 111 -2.89 -23.39 -21.35
CA LEU A 111 -4.08 -22.58 -21.67
C LEU A 111 -3.70 -21.13 -21.95
N LEU A 112 -2.82 -20.53 -21.12
CA LEU A 112 -2.37 -19.16 -21.33
C LEU A 112 -1.61 -19.02 -22.66
N ALA A 113 -0.79 -20.00 -23.04
CA ALA A 113 -0.13 -20.05 -24.34
C ALA A 113 -1.14 -20.13 -25.50
N THR A 114 -2.23 -20.90 -25.33
CA THR A 114 -3.32 -20.98 -26.32
C THR A 114 -4.05 -19.64 -26.48
N ILE A 115 -4.34 -18.95 -25.37
CA ILE A 115 -4.94 -17.61 -25.39
C ILE A 115 -4.01 -16.64 -26.12
N ARG A 116 -2.72 -16.69 -25.81
CA ARG A 116 -1.70 -15.87 -26.46
C ARG A 116 -1.61 -16.13 -27.97
N GLU A 117 -1.60 -17.38 -28.39
CA GLU A 117 -1.56 -17.74 -29.80
C GLU A 117 -2.77 -17.17 -30.54
N ARG A 118 -3.97 -17.27 -29.97
CA ARG A 118 -5.19 -16.73 -30.57
C ARG A 118 -5.14 -15.22 -30.80
N VAL A 119 -4.66 -14.44 -29.83
CA VAL A 119 -4.59 -12.97 -30.00
C VAL A 119 -3.57 -12.56 -31.07
N HIS A 120 -2.52 -13.36 -31.28
CA HIS A 120 -1.55 -13.14 -32.38
C HIS A 120 -2.12 -13.57 -33.73
N MET A 121 -2.73 -14.75 -33.82
CA MET A 121 -3.41 -15.22 -35.04
C MET A 121 -4.52 -14.26 -35.49
N GLU A 122 -5.21 -13.60 -34.55
CA GLU A 122 -6.19 -12.54 -34.85
C GLU A 122 -5.58 -11.37 -35.61
N VAL A 123 -4.42 -10.90 -35.13
CA VAL A 123 -3.72 -9.77 -35.75
C VAL A 123 -3.21 -10.15 -37.13
N ASP A 124 -2.57 -11.31 -37.26
CA ASP A 124 -2.06 -11.80 -38.53
C ASP A 124 -3.19 -11.97 -39.55
N ARG A 125 -4.34 -12.52 -39.14
CA ARG A 125 -5.50 -12.67 -40.03
C ARG A 125 -6.06 -11.31 -40.45
N LYS A 126 -6.20 -10.36 -39.52
CA LYS A 126 -6.68 -9.00 -39.84
C LYS A 126 -5.71 -8.29 -40.80
N ALA A 127 -4.40 -8.51 -40.66
CA ALA A 127 -3.40 -7.98 -41.58
C ALA A 127 -3.53 -8.59 -42.99
N MET A 128 -3.74 -9.91 -43.10
CA MET A 128 -3.92 -10.60 -44.38
C MET A 128 -5.27 -10.28 -45.04
N ALA A 129 -6.32 -9.99 -44.26
CA ALA A 129 -7.63 -9.58 -44.77
C ALA A 129 -7.63 -8.16 -45.38
N GLY A 130 -6.67 -7.32 -45.01
CA GLY A 130 -6.49 -5.99 -45.62
C GLY A 130 -5.93 -6.03 -47.05
N ASP A 131 -5.31 -7.14 -47.46
CA ASP A 131 -4.57 -7.26 -48.72
C ASP A 131 -5.34 -8.01 -49.84
N VAL A 132 -6.50 -8.61 -49.54
CA VAL A 132 -7.25 -9.39 -50.53
C VAL A 132 -8.75 -9.05 -50.47
N ASN A 133 -9.32 -8.65 -51.61
CA ASN A 133 -10.77 -8.57 -51.87
C ASN A 133 -11.43 -9.97 -51.79
N MET A 134 -11.42 -10.59 -50.61
CA MET A 134 -12.15 -11.81 -50.30
C MET A 134 -13.45 -11.45 -49.58
N LEU A 135 -14.55 -12.05 -50.04
CA LEU A 135 -15.87 -11.95 -49.41
C LEU A 135 -15.78 -12.27 -47.90
N PRO A 136 -16.41 -11.48 -47.02
CA PRO A 136 -16.50 -11.82 -45.61
C PRO A 136 -17.45 -13.01 -45.46
N GLY A 137 -16.90 -14.23 -45.40
CA GLY A 137 -17.66 -15.36 -44.89
C GLY A 137 -18.08 -15.07 -43.43
N PRO A 138 -19.32 -15.39 -43.01
CA PRO A 138 -19.76 -15.18 -41.64
C PRO A 138 -19.17 -16.26 -40.75
N GLN A 139 -17.86 -16.19 -40.50
CA GLN A 139 -17.28 -16.94 -39.40
C GLN A 139 -17.46 -16.07 -38.17
N ILE A 140 -18.57 -16.31 -37.46
CA ILE A 140 -18.75 -15.83 -36.09
C ILE A 140 -17.57 -16.40 -35.32
N GLN A 141 -16.53 -15.59 -35.18
CA GLN A 141 -15.32 -16.02 -34.53
C GLN A 141 -15.63 -16.15 -33.05
N GLU A 142 -15.46 -17.35 -32.51
CA GLU A 142 -15.76 -17.61 -31.11
C GLU A 142 -14.87 -16.73 -30.23
N LYS A 143 -15.49 -15.73 -29.60
CA LYS A 143 -14.84 -14.90 -28.59
C LYS A 143 -15.07 -15.57 -27.25
N ILE A 144 -14.05 -16.31 -26.83
CA ILE A 144 -14.06 -17.05 -25.58
C ILE A 144 -13.50 -16.17 -24.47
N THR A 145 -14.27 -16.05 -23.38
CA THR A 145 -13.83 -15.48 -22.12
C THR A 145 -13.62 -16.61 -21.12
N TYR A 146 -12.53 -16.54 -20.36
CA TYR A 146 -12.17 -17.53 -19.35
C TYR A 146 -12.34 -16.94 -17.96
N LYS A 147 -13.09 -17.59 -17.08
CA LYS A 147 -13.27 -17.17 -15.69
C LYS A 147 -12.62 -18.19 -14.77
N VAL A 148 -11.74 -17.74 -13.89
CA VAL A 148 -11.06 -18.60 -12.91
C VAL A 148 -10.93 -17.86 -11.58
N GLY A 149 -11.68 -18.29 -10.57
CA GLY A 149 -11.75 -17.57 -9.30
C GLY A 149 -12.25 -16.13 -9.49
N ASN A 150 -11.48 -15.17 -8.99
CA ASN A 150 -11.79 -13.74 -9.03
C ASN A 150 -11.26 -13.01 -10.28
N LYS A 151 -10.85 -13.74 -11.33
CA LYS A 151 -10.27 -13.16 -12.55
C LYS A 151 -10.99 -13.65 -13.80
N VAL A 152 -11.18 -12.73 -14.73
CA VAL A 152 -11.83 -12.92 -16.03
C VAL A 152 -10.83 -12.53 -17.12
N ILE A 153 -10.50 -13.46 -17.99
CA ILE A 153 -9.46 -13.32 -19.02
C ILE A 153 -10.12 -13.33 -20.39
N CYS A 154 -9.86 -12.31 -21.19
CA CYS A 154 -10.42 -12.16 -22.53
C CYS A 154 -9.36 -11.75 -23.55
N CYS A 155 -9.64 -12.06 -24.81
CA CYS A 155 -8.84 -11.60 -25.94
C CYS A 155 -9.27 -10.18 -26.31
N LEU A 156 -8.33 -9.23 -26.27
CA LEU A 156 -8.55 -7.85 -26.71
C LEU A 156 -7.98 -7.64 -28.12
N GLU A 157 -8.31 -6.51 -28.74
CA GLU A 157 -7.81 -6.21 -30.09
C GLU A 157 -6.29 -5.91 -30.09
N GLY A 158 -5.56 -6.36 -31.11
CA GLY A 158 -4.15 -5.98 -31.29
C GLY A 158 -3.15 -6.80 -30.46
N ALA A 159 -3.25 -8.14 -30.45
CA ALA A 159 -2.34 -9.04 -29.73
C ALA A 159 -2.29 -8.78 -28.21
N ARG A 160 -3.40 -8.28 -27.64
CA ARG A 160 -3.55 -7.93 -26.22
C ARG A 160 -4.41 -8.96 -25.49
N ILE A 161 -4.02 -9.27 -24.26
CA ILE A 161 -4.78 -10.11 -23.33
C ILE A 161 -5.31 -9.21 -22.24
N GLY A 162 -6.63 -9.15 -22.09
CA GLY A 162 -7.31 -8.43 -21.03
C GLY A 162 -7.55 -9.32 -19.83
N ILE A 163 -7.25 -8.82 -18.63
CA ILE A 163 -7.55 -9.45 -17.35
C ILE A 163 -8.37 -8.46 -16.53
N LEU A 164 -9.55 -8.90 -16.12
CA LEU A 164 -10.44 -8.21 -15.21
C LEU A 164 -10.43 -8.95 -13.88
N TYR A 165 -10.02 -8.28 -12.81
CA TYR A 165 -10.08 -8.76 -11.44
C TYR A 165 -11.36 -8.27 -10.78
N GLU A 166 -12.22 -9.21 -10.41
CA GLU A 166 -13.50 -9.00 -9.72
C GLU A 166 -13.29 -9.21 -8.22
N THR A 167 -13.16 -8.14 -7.43
CA THR A 167 -13.00 -8.28 -5.97
C THR A 167 -14.35 -8.36 -5.27
N SER A 168 -14.41 -9.04 -4.13
CA SER A 168 -15.61 -9.15 -3.31
C SER A 168 -15.29 -9.19 -1.83
N TYR A 169 -16.19 -8.72 -0.98
CA TYR A 169 -16.08 -8.85 0.48
C TYR A 169 -17.40 -9.41 1.03
N ALA A 170 -17.30 -10.49 1.82
CA ALA A 170 -18.47 -11.19 2.36
C ALA A 170 -19.54 -11.60 1.32
N GLY A 171 -19.10 -11.92 0.09
CA GLY A 171 -19.97 -12.31 -1.03
C GLY A 171 -20.51 -11.14 -1.86
N GLU A 172 -20.33 -9.90 -1.40
CA GLU A 172 -20.76 -8.71 -2.13
C GLU A 172 -19.64 -8.20 -3.06
N PRO A 173 -19.94 -7.86 -4.32
CA PRO A 173 -18.95 -7.33 -5.25
C PRO A 173 -18.45 -5.96 -4.79
N CYS A 174 -17.14 -5.75 -4.90
CA CYS A 174 -16.46 -4.50 -4.56
C CYS A 174 -15.97 -3.81 -5.84
N ASP A 175 -14.65 -3.59 -5.95
CA ASP A 175 -14.05 -2.88 -7.07
C ASP A 175 -13.66 -3.85 -8.20
N LEU A 176 -13.66 -3.31 -9.41
CA LEU A 176 -13.13 -3.95 -10.61
C LEU A 176 -11.78 -3.35 -10.97
N TYR A 177 -10.79 -4.22 -11.18
CA TYR A 177 -9.47 -3.79 -11.63
C TYR A 177 -9.11 -4.42 -12.97
N HIS A 178 -8.56 -3.62 -13.86
CA HIS A 178 -8.17 -4.05 -15.20
C HIS A 178 -6.65 -4.14 -15.30
N CYS A 179 -6.17 -5.14 -16.02
CA CYS A 179 -4.78 -5.29 -16.42
C CYS A 179 -4.74 -5.78 -17.86
N VAL A 180 -3.94 -5.14 -18.70
CA VAL A 180 -3.76 -5.49 -20.10
C VAL A 180 -2.33 -5.92 -20.31
N LEU A 181 -2.17 -7.17 -20.75
CA LEU A 181 -0.89 -7.73 -21.14
C LEU A 181 -0.73 -7.65 -22.65
N GLU A 182 0.46 -7.28 -23.08
CA GLU A 182 0.84 -7.27 -24.49
C GLU A 182 2.08 -8.14 -24.68
N SER A 183 2.19 -8.73 -25.86
CA SER A 183 3.47 -9.23 -26.37
C SER A 183 3.59 -8.85 -27.84
N LYS A 184 4.72 -8.26 -28.24
CA LYS A 184 4.89 -7.81 -29.64
C LYS A 184 5.03 -8.96 -30.62
N SER A 185 5.47 -10.11 -30.13
CA SER A 185 5.54 -11.38 -30.86
C SER A 185 5.26 -12.53 -29.90
N PHE A 186 4.84 -13.68 -30.43
CA PHE A 186 4.66 -14.90 -29.66
C PHE A 186 5.93 -15.35 -28.91
N LEU A 187 7.12 -15.03 -29.44
CA LEU A 187 8.41 -15.39 -28.84
C LEU A 187 8.95 -14.34 -27.86
N GLU A 188 8.40 -13.13 -27.86
CA GLU A 188 8.85 -12.08 -26.95
C GLU A 188 8.30 -12.28 -25.53
N LYS A 189 8.79 -11.51 -24.56
CA LYS A 189 8.24 -11.54 -23.20
C LYS A 189 6.91 -10.77 -23.19
N MET A 190 5.98 -11.20 -22.34
CA MET A 190 4.80 -10.39 -22.05
C MET A 190 5.17 -9.20 -21.16
N THR A 191 4.50 -8.08 -21.35
CA THR A 191 4.66 -6.86 -20.55
C THR A 191 3.30 -6.29 -20.18
N VAL A 192 3.22 -5.58 -19.06
CA VAL A 192 2.00 -4.85 -18.67
C VAL A 192 1.93 -3.56 -19.48
N LEU A 193 0.91 -3.46 -20.34
CA LEU A 193 0.68 -2.30 -21.19
C LEU A 193 -0.08 -1.21 -20.41
N GLU A 194 -1.24 -1.57 -19.85
CA GLU A 194 -2.15 -0.64 -19.15
C GLU A 194 -2.84 -1.35 -17.98
N HIS A 195 -3.16 -0.61 -16.92
CA HIS A 195 -3.87 -1.16 -15.77
C HIS A 195 -4.61 -0.08 -14.98
N THR A 196 -5.54 -0.52 -14.12
CA THR A 196 -6.21 0.34 -13.12
C THR A 196 -5.82 -0.04 -11.68
N ILE A 197 -4.79 -0.88 -11.53
CA ILE A 197 -4.24 -1.32 -10.24
C ILE A 197 -3.67 -0.10 -9.48
N PRO A 198 -4.02 0.09 -8.19
CA PRO A 198 -3.53 1.21 -7.38
C PRO A 198 -2.01 1.33 -7.35
N TYR A 199 -1.49 2.55 -7.53
CA TYR A 199 -0.05 2.81 -7.67
C TYR A 199 0.83 2.40 -6.47
N PHE A 200 0.23 2.27 -5.29
CA PHE A 200 0.93 1.89 -4.06
C PHE A 200 1.08 0.37 -3.92
N LEU A 201 0.51 -0.42 -4.83
CA LEU A 201 0.68 -1.87 -4.90
C LEU A 201 1.91 -2.20 -5.77
N PRO A 202 2.69 -3.24 -5.42
CA PRO A 202 3.97 -3.57 -6.06
C PRO A 202 3.82 -4.25 -7.43
N LEU A 203 3.14 -3.60 -8.37
CA LEU A 203 2.89 -4.16 -9.71
C LEU A 203 4.17 -4.28 -10.53
N ARG A 204 5.08 -3.30 -10.44
CA ARG A 204 6.32 -3.29 -11.22
C ARG A 204 7.31 -4.34 -10.73
N GLU A 205 7.39 -4.54 -9.42
CA GLU A 205 8.15 -5.61 -8.80
C GLU A 205 7.59 -6.97 -9.25
N ALA A 206 6.26 -7.16 -9.15
CA ALA A 206 5.61 -8.39 -9.60
C ALA A 206 5.82 -8.65 -11.11
N GLU A 207 5.75 -7.62 -11.95
CA GLU A 207 6.02 -7.73 -13.39
C GLU A 207 7.46 -8.23 -13.65
N ASN A 208 8.44 -7.65 -12.96
CA ASN A 208 9.84 -8.04 -13.14
C ASN A 208 10.11 -9.47 -12.66
N ASP A 209 9.57 -9.84 -11.50
CA ASP A 209 9.88 -11.09 -10.81
C ASP A 209 9.08 -12.29 -11.38
N LEU A 210 7.79 -12.07 -11.65
CA LEU A 210 6.85 -13.13 -12.00
C LEU A 210 6.51 -13.15 -13.48
N LEU A 211 6.19 -12.02 -14.11
CA LEU A 211 5.72 -12.03 -15.51
C LEU A 211 6.81 -12.55 -16.47
N SER A 212 8.08 -12.27 -16.15
CA SER A 212 9.23 -12.73 -16.91
C SER A 212 9.51 -14.23 -16.80
N SER A 213 9.06 -14.88 -15.72
CA SER A 213 9.33 -16.28 -15.40
C SER A 213 8.11 -17.16 -15.63
N ASN A 214 6.95 -16.74 -15.11
CA ASN A 214 5.68 -17.43 -15.23
C ASN A 214 4.52 -16.41 -15.19
N ALA A 215 3.94 -16.16 -16.35
CA ALA A 215 2.84 -15.21 -16.51
C ALA A 215 1.58 -15.65 -15.74
N MET A 216 1.32 -16.96 -15.60
CA MET A 216 0.20 -17.45 -14.81
C MET A 216 0.33 -17.04 -13.33
N LYS A 217 1.50 -17.25 -12.74
CA LYS A 217 1.81 -16.84 -11.35
C LYS A 217 1.71 -15.33 -11.16
N PHE A 218 2.13 -14.54 -12.14
CA PHE A 218 1.93 -13.09 -12.10
C PHE A 218 0.44 -12.74 -12.01
N ILE A 219 -0.38 -13.32 -12.89
CA ILE A 219 -1.82 -13.07 -12.94
C ILE A 219 -2.49 -13.44 -11.61
N ASP A 220 -2.15 -14.61 -11.06
CA ASP A 220 -2.68 -15.10 -9.79
C ASP A 220 -2.25 -14.22 -8.61
N TYR A 221 -0.96 -13.87 -8.53
CA TYR A 221 -0.41 -13.00 -7.49
C TYR A 221 -1.11 -11.64 -7.44
N ILE A 222 -1.34 -11.01 -8.59
CA ILE A 222 -2.05 -9.72 -8.65
C ILE A 222 -3.50 -9.87 -8.18
N GLY A 223 -4.17 -10.98 -8.52
CA GLY A 223 -5.53 -11.27 -8.06
C GLY A 223 -5.61 -11.42 -6.54
N GLU A 224 -4.68 -12.15 -5.94
CA GLU A 224 -4.56 -12.32 -4.48
C GLU A 224 -4.22 -11.01 -3.77
N LEU A 225 -3.29 -10.24 -4.34
CA LEU A 225 -2.87 -8.94 -3.83
C LEU A 225 -4.04 -7.93 -3.78
N LEU A 226 -4.82 -7.85 -4.86
CA LEU A 226 -5.99 -6.96 -4.93
C LEU A 226 -7.10 -7.41 -3.98
N GLN A 227 -7.38 -8.70 -3.92
CA GLN A 227 -8.38 -9.25 -3.01
C GLN A 227 -8.01 -8.96 -1.55
N SER A 228 -6.76 -9.21 -1.16
CA SER A 228 -6.27 -8.95 0.21
C SER A 228 -6.24 -7.46 0.57
N TYR A 229 -5.98 -6.59 -0.41
CA TYR A 229 -6.12 -5.15 -0.24
C TYR A 229 -7.57 -4.75 0.07
N VAL A 230 -8.52 -5.25 -0.72
CA VAL A 230 -9.96 -4.99 -0.53
C VAL A 230 -10.44 -5.55 0.81
N ASP A 231 -10.07 -6.78 1.16
CA ASP A 231 -10.47 -7.40 2.43
C ASP A 231 -10.02 -6.58 3.64
N ARG A 232 -8.77 -6.11 3.67
CA ARG A 232 -8.26 -5.27 4.76
C ARG A 232 -8.96 -3.91 4.80
N ARG A 233 -9.23 -3.30 3.65
CA ARG A 233 -9.94 -2.02 3.56
C ARG A 233 -11.37 -2.15 4.08
N GLU A 234 -12.09 -3.18 3.64
CA GLU A 234 -13.48 -3.40 4.03
C GLU A 234 -13.60 -3.82 5.50
N GLN A 235 -12.66 -4.60 6.03
CA GLN A 235 -12.57 -4.87 7.47
C GLN A 235 -12.44 -3.58 8.30
N VAL A 236 -11.61 -2.62 7.87
CA VAL A 236 -11.49 -1.31 8.53
C VAL A 236 -12.77 -0.49 8.38
N ARG A 237 -13.39 -0.49 7.18
CA ARG A 237 -14.66 0.20 6.94
C ARG A 237 -15.76 -0.32 7.87
N LEU A 238 -15.90 -1.64 7.97
CA LEU A 238 -16.90 -2.30 8.80
C LEU A 238 -16.62 -2.08 10.30
N ALA A 239 -15.35 -2.15 10.74
CA ALA A 239 -14.99 -1.84 12.12
C ALA A 239 -15.35 -0.40 12.51
N LYS A 240 -15.18 0.57 11.60
CA LYS A 240 -15.62 1.96 11.81
C LYS A 240 -17.14 2.08 11.87
N GLU A 241 -17.85 1.37 11.00
CA GLU A 241 -19.31 1.39 10.95
C GLU A 241 -19.94 0.82 12.23
N LEU A 242 -19.40 -0.29 12.73
CA LEU A 242 -19.91 -0.99 13.91
C LEU A 242 -19.46 -0.36 15.24
N TYR A 243 -18.21 0.09 15.32
CA TYR A 243 -17.55 0.44 16.59
C TYR A 243 -16.95 1.85 16.59
N GLY A 244 -17.26 2.69 15.60
CA GLY A 244 -16.66 4.03 15.45
C GLY A 244 -16.91 4.99 16.62
N ASN A 245 -17.88 4.72 17.49
CA ASN A 245 -18.09 5.46 18.74
C ASN A 245 -17.05 5.13 19.82
N GLN A 246 -16.58 3.89 19.86
CA GLN A 246 -15.57 3.40 20.82
C GLN A 246 -14.15 3.53 20.26
N ILE A 247 -14.00 3.61 18.94
CA ILE A 247 -12.72 3.78 18.27
C ILE A 247 -12.46 5.26 18.00
N LYS A 248 -11.45 5.85 18.65
CA LYS A 248 -11.17 7.29 18.52
C LYS A 248 -10.69 7.70 17.13
N GLU A 249 -9.53 7.20 16.74
CA GLU A 249 -8.85 7.54 15.49
C GLU A 249 -8.23 6.26 14.93
N ILE A 250 -8.64 5.87 13.72
CA ILE A 250 -8.01 4.78 12.98
C ILE A 250 -7.09 5.38 11.93
N TYR A 251 -5.81 5.10 12.09
CA TYR A 251 -4.76 5.39 11.14
C TYR A 251 -4.47 4.16 10.29
N TYR A 252 -4.32 4.35 8.99
CA TYR A 252 -3.87 3.30 8.09
C TYR A 252 -3.06 3.89 6.94
N THR A 253 -2.12 3.09 6.44
CA THR A 253 -1.41 3.34 5.18
C THR A 253 -2.30 3.05 3.98
N LEU A 254 -2.00 3.61 2.81
CA LEU A 254 -2.74 3.37 1.57
C LEU A 254 -2.94 1.88 1.21
N PRO A 255 -1.93 0.98 1.27
CA PRO A 255 -2.13 -0.45 1.05
C PRO A 255 -2.77 -1.20 2.23
N TYR A 256 -3.17 -0.51 3.30
CA TYR A 256 -3.67 -1.12 4.54
C TYR A 256 -2.70 -2.15 5.17
N ASN A 257 -1.40 -1.98 4.96
CA ASN A 257 -0.37 -2.86 5.53
C ASN A 257 0.12 -2.44 6.92
N LEU A 258 -0.25 -1.25 7.36
CA LEU A 258 -0.15 -0.79 8.74
C LEU A 258 -1.49 -0.17 9.12
N ILE A 259 -2.09 -0.68 10.19
CA ILE A 259 -3.33 -0.16 10.78
C ILE A 259 -3.07 0.08 12.25
N ALA A 260 -3.45 1.24 12.77
CA ALA A 260 -3.30 1.58 14.18
C ALA A 260 -4.51 2.35 14.69
N PHE A 261 -5.00 2.00 15.87
CA PHE A 261 -6.13 2.68 16.49
C PHE A 261 -6.08 2.61 18.01
N SER A 262 -6.94 3.39 18.67
CA SER A 262 -7.08 3.35 20.12
C SER A 262 -8.53 3.18 20.55
N LEU A 263 -8.72 2.39 21.60
CA LEU A 263 -10.02 2.18 22.24
C LEU A 263 -10.29 3.28 23.27
N VAL A 264 -11.53 3.75 23.30
CA VAL A 264 -12.10 4.66 24.31
C VAL A 264 -13.10 3.87 25.14
N ASP A 265 -13.41 4.34 26.34
CA ASP A 265 -14.39 3.78 27.30
C ASP A 265 -13.86 2.80 28.36
N PHE A 266 -12.55 2.80 28.60
CA PHE A 266 -11.95 2.04 29.70
C PHE A 266 -11.06 2.96 30.57
N ASP A 267 -10.83 2.58 31.83
CA ASP A 267 -9.90 3.28 32.75
C ASP A 267 -8.44 3.33 32.22
N CYS A 268 -8.19 2.63 31.12
CA CYS A 268 -6.95 2.58 30.36
C CYS A 268 -7.18 2.95 28.88
N LYS A 269 -6.13 3.50 28.25
CA LYS A 269 -6.07 3.74 26.81
C LYS A 269 -5.39 2.55 26.16
N VAL A 270 -6.15 1.74 25.43
CA VAL A 270 -5.59 0.61 24.66
C VAL A 270 -5.17 1.11 23.28
N ILE A 271 -3.94 0.84 22.89
CA ILE A 271 -3.39 1.14 21.57
C ILE A 271 -3.16 -0.18 20.84
N VAL A 272 -3.77 -0.31 19.66
CA VAL A 272 -3.63 -1.46 18.76
C VAL A 272 -2.80 -1.05 17.55
N LYS A 273 -1.83 -1.89 17.17
CA LYS A 273 -1.04 -1.76 15.94
C LYS A 273 -0.98 -3.10 15.22
N LEU A 274 -1.35 -3.09 13.95
CA LEU A 274 -1.37 -4.23 13.05
C LEU A 274 -0.42 -3.97 11.90
N LYS A 275 0.48 -4.93 11.62
CA LYS A 275 1.41 -4.88 10.50
C LYS A 275 1.29 -6.13 9.66
N TYR A 276 1.14 -5.94 8.37
CA TYR A 276 1.04 -6.97 7.34
C TYR A 276 2.36 -6.96 6.57
N ALA A 277 3.22 -7.94 6.83
CA ALA A 277 4.51 -8.04 6.15
C ALA A 277 4.31 -8.47 4.69
N GLU A 278 3.38 -9.39 4.46
CA GLU A 278 2.98 -9.86 3.15
C GLU A 278 1.68 -9.17 2.73
N LEU A 279 1.70 -8.54 1.54
CA LEU A 279 0.53 -7.80 1.06
C LEU A 279 -0.61 -8.71 0.56
N VAL A 280 -0.33 -9.99 0.35
CA VAL A 280 -1.31 -11.03 0.01
C VAL A 280 -1.98 -11.65 1.26
N SER A 281 -1.62 -11.20 2.47
CA SER A 281 -2.27 -11.66 3.70
C SER A 281 -3.44 -10.76 4.09
N VAL A 282 -4.57 -11.39 4.40
CA VAL A 282 -5.76 -10.73 4.95
C VAL A 282 -5.64 -10.49 6.46
N LEU A 283 -4.87 -11.34 7.16
CA LEU A 283 -4.59 -11.24 8.60
C LEU A 283 -3.19 -10.66 8.86
N PRO A 284 -3.01 -9.91 9.97
CA PRO A 284 -1.75 -9.26 10.27
C PRO A 284 -0.66 -10.27 10.67
N THR A 285 0.55 -10.05 10.17
CA THR A 285 1.74 -10.86 10.51
C THR A 285 2.30 -10.48 11.88
N HIS A 286 2.17 -9.21 12.26
CA HIS A 286 2.59 -8.72 13.56
C HIS A 286 1.49 -7.87 14.17
N VAL A 287 1.17 -8.17 15.43
CA VAL A 287 0.19 -7.45 16.21
C VAL A 287 0.86 -6.95 17.48
N SER A 288 0.51 -5.73 17.89
CA SER A 288 0.88 -5.18 19.19
C SER A 288 -0.34 -4.53 19.82
N VAL A 289 -0.72 -5.00 21.01
CA VAL A 289 -1.82 -4.42 21.77
C VAL A 289 -1.33 -4.02 23.15
N VAL A 290 -1.35 -2.72 23.44
CA VAL A 290 -0.78 -2.17 24.68
C VAL A 290 -1.81 -1.31 25.41
N ALA A 291 -2.07 -1.65 26.66
CA ALA A 291 -2.91 -0.88 27.57
C ALA A 291 -2.07 0.13 28.37
N TRP A 292 -2.47 1.41 28.30
CA TRP A 292 -1.86 2.51 29.04
C TRP A 292 -2.79 2.96 30.19
N PRO A 293 -2.33 3.02 31.45
CA PRO A 293 -3.13 3.57 32.53
C PRO A 293 -3.37 5.07 32.31
N VAL A 294 -4.62 5.53 32.32
CA VAL A 294 -4.93 6.97 32.05
C VAL A 294 -5.01 7.78 33.35
N HIS A 295 -5.14 7.13 34.52
CA HIS A 295 -5.30 7.80 35.81
C HIS A 295 -4.24 7.36 36.83
N GLN A 296 -3.07 8.00 36.81
CA GLN A 296 -2.29 8.18 38.03
C GLN A 296 -2.94 9.31 38.81
N TYR A 297 -3.93 9.01 39.66
CA TYR A 297 -4.25 9.97 40.72
C TYR A 297 -2.97 10.11 41.56
N ARG A 298 -2.33 11.29 41.48
CA ARG A 298 -1.47 11.77 42.56
C ARG A 298 -2.27 11.63 43.83
N LYS A 299 -1.95 10.63 44.67
CA LYS A 299 -2.19 10.73 46.11
C LYS A 299 -1.32 11.90 46.56
N THR A 300 -1.83 13.12 46.45
CA THR A 300 -1.29 14.26 47.17
C THR A 300 -1.57 13.97 48.64
N SER A 301 -0.59 13.33 49.28
CA SER A 301 -0.55 13.12 50.71
C SER A 301 -0.53 14.48 51.39
N LEU A 302 -1.67 14.88 51.95
CA LEU A 302 -1.77 15.88 53.00
C LEU A 302 -2.61 15.26 54.11
N ASN A 303 -1.89 14.58 55.00
CA ASN A 303 -2.19 14.36 56.42
C ASN A 303 -3.48 13.63 56.80
N ALA A 304 -3.34 12.33 57.09
CA ALA A 304 -3.86 11.76 58.34
C ALA A 304 -3.10 10.48 58.71
N SER A 305 -2.43 10.56 59.85
CA SER A 305 -1.74 9.50 60.57
C SER A 305 -2.57 8.23 60.77
N THR A 306 -2.03 7.06 60.42
CA THR A 306 -1.72 5.93 61.32
C THR A 306 -1.26 4.73 60.49
N MET A 307 -0.25 4.03 61.02
CA MET A 307 0.42 2.89 60.40
C MET A 307 -0.58 1.86 59.88
N ASN A 308 -0.54 1.53 58.57
CA ASN A 308 -1.04 0.27 58.05
C ASN A 308 -0.59 0.05 56.59
N LYS A 309 -0.12 -1.19 56.35
CA LYS A 309 -0.03 -1.95 55.09
C LYS A 309 0.57 -1.25 53.85
N LYS A 310 1.70 -1.81 53.39
CA LYS A 310 2.18 -1.70 52.00
C LYS A 310 1.04 -2.00 51.03
N GLU A 311 0.54 -0.98 50.33
CA GLU A 311 -0.23 -1.12 49.10
C GLU A 311 0.57 -0.44 47.99
N ASN A 312 1.46 -1.22 47.37
CA ASN A 312 2.04 -0.90 46.08
C ASN A 312 1.15 -1.56 45.03
N GLY A 313 0.11 -0.85 44.58
CA GLY A 313 -0.79 -1.31 43.52
C GLY A 313 -1.07 -0.15 42.57
N SER A 314 -0.05 0.31 41.87
CA SER A 314 -0.20 1.27 40.77
C SER A 314 0.46 0.63 39.56
N LEU A 315 -0.28 0.50 38.45
CA LEU A 315 0.29 0.12 37.15
C LEU A 315 1.45 1.07 36.83
N GLU A 316 2.70 0.58 36.90
CA GLU A 316 3.91 1.40 36.70
C GLU A 316 4.32 1.56 35.22
N GLY A 317 3.64 0.88 34.28
CA GLY A 317 3.99 0.97 32.87
C GLY A 317 2.92 0.44 31.91
N PRO A 318 3.16 0.57 30.60
CA PRO A 318 2.32 -0.03 29.58
C PRO A 318 2.33 -1.56 29.67
N THR A 319 1.16 -2.19 29.64
CA THR A 319 1.01 -3.65 29.68
C THR A 319 0.53 -4.19 28.35
N THR A 320 1.18 -5.23 27.85
CA THR A 320 0.77 -5.92 26.62
C THR A 320 -0.43 -6.84 26.89
N LEU A 321 -1.41 -6.84 25.99
CA LEU A 321 -2.60 -7.68 26.08
C LEU A 321 -2.47 -8.88 25.12
N SER A 322 -1.89 -9.99 25.59
CA SER A 322 -1.62 -11.17 24.75
C SER A 322 -2.88 -11.81 24.17
N TYR A 323 -3.98 -11.86 24.92
CA TYR A 323 -5.26 -12.39 24.42
C TYR A 323 -5.80 -11.57 23.24
N ALA A 324 -5.60 -10.25 23.27
CA ALA A 324 -6.01 -9.34 22.21
C ALA A 324 -5.12 -9.50 20.98
N GLU A 325 -3.81 -9.71 21.19
CA GLU A 325 -2.87 -10.01 20.11
C GLU A 325 -3.24 -11.31 19.39
N ASP A 326 -3.60 -12.36 20.12
CA ASP A 326 -4.01 -13.65 19.57
C ASP A 326 -5.33 -13.54 18.78
N ALA A 327 -6.33 -12.82 19.31
CA ALA A 327 -7.59 -12.59 18.59
C ALA A 327 -7.36 -11.90 17.25
N LEU A 328 -6.53 -10.85 17.22
CA LEU A 328 -6.22 -10.09 16.00
C LEU A 328 -5.34 -10.86 15.00
N GLN A 329 -4.62 -11.90 15.44
CA GLN A 329 -3.84 -12.76 14.55
C GLN A 329 -4.70 -13.82 13.85
N ASN A 330 -5.82 -14.22 14.47
CA ASN A 330 -6.60 -15.37 14.04
C ASN A 330 -8.01 -15.02 13.52
N MET A 331 -8.49 -13.79 13.75
CA MET A 331 -9.85 -13.35 13.40
C MET A 331 -9.82 -12.08 12.54
N SER A 332 -10.93 -11.80 11.83
CA SER A 332 -11.08 -10.54 11.13
C SER A 332 -11.12 -9.35 12.11
N LEU A 333 -10.74 -8.15 11.66
CA LEU A 333 -10.66 -6.98 12.55
C LEU A 333 -11.98 -6.70 13.32
N PRO A 334 -13.19 -6.76 12.71
CA PRO A 334 -14.43 -6.57 13.45
C PRO A 334 -14.70 -7.64 14.51
N GLU A 335 -14.42 -8.91 14.19
CA GLU A 335 -14.61 -10.04 15.11
C GLU A 335 -13.61 -9.98 16.27
N ALA A 336 -12.33 -9.76 15.96
CA ALA A 336 -11.28 -9.59 16.94
C ALA A 336 -11.58 -8.41 17.87
N TYR A 337 -12.13 -7.31 17.34
CA TYR A 337 -12.54 -6.17 18.14
C TYR A 337 -13.60 -6.55 19.19
N ALA A 338 -14.63 -7.29 18.78
CA ALA A 338 -15.67 -7.76 19.68
C ALA A 338 -15.10 -8.63 20.81
N GLU A 339 -14.20 -9.56 20.47
CA GLU A 339 -13.51 -10.43 21.43
C GLU A 339 -12.64 -9.63 22.41
N ILE A 340 -11.94 -8.60 21.92
CA ILE A 340 -11.10 -7.73 22.74
C ILE A 340 -11.95 -7.03 23.80
N VAL A 341 -13.02 -6.36 23.37
CA VAL A 341 -13.90 -5.57 24.25
C VAL A 341 -14.59 -6.46 25.28
N LEU A 342 -15.01 -7.67 24.89
CA LEU A 342 -15.69 -8.61 25.78
C LEU A 342 -14.81 -9.07 26.94
N ASN A 343 -13.52 -9.32 26.68
CA ASN A 343 -12.58 -9.83 27.69
C ASN A 343 -11.77 -8.72 28.40
N LEU A 344 -11.78 -7.49 27.88
CA LEU A 344 -10.97 -6.38 28.40
C LEU A 344 -11.21 -6.08 29.88
N PRO A 345 -12.45 -6.03 30.42
CA PRO A 345 -12.67 -5.78 31.84
C PRO A 345 -12.02 -6.83 32.75
N GLN A 346 -12.04 -8.11 32.36
CA GLN A 346 -11.40 -9.18 33.14
C GLN A 346 -9.88 -9.07 33.05
N ALA A 347 -9.34 -8.86 31.85
CA ALA A 347 -7.90 -8.71 31.65
C ALA A 347 -7.33 -7.53 32.46
N LEU A 348 -8.06 -6.42 32.55
CA LEU A 348 -7.62 -5.27 33.36
C LEU A 348 -7.63 -5.58 34.86
N ARG A 349 -8.61 -6.35 35.35
CA ARG A 349 -8.63 -6.81 36.76
C ARG A 349 -7.42 -7.70 37.06
N ASP A 350 -7.16 -8.68 36.21
CA ASP A 350 -6.05 -9.63 36.39
C ASP A 350 -4.69 -8.92 36.41
N ILE A 351 -4.51 -7.88 35.59
CA ILE A 351 -3.28 -7.08 35.59
C ILE A 351 -3.15 -6.24 36.88
N CYS A 352 -4.27 -5.68 37.39
CA CYS A 352 -4.26 -4.92 38.63
C CYS A 352 -4.00 -5.80 39.86
N GLU A 353 -4.57 -7.02 39.89
CA GLU A 353 -4.47 -7.94 41.03
C GLU A 353 -3.14 -8.74 41.02
N GLY A 354 -2.63 -9.10 39.84
CA GLY A 354 -1.38 -9.86 39.65
C GLY A 354 -0.10 -9.08 39.96
N SER A 355 -0.20 -7.81 40.34
CA SER A 355 0.93 -6.95 40.76
C SER A 355 1.16 -6.94 42.29
N SER A 356 0.47 -7.81 43.04
CA SER A 356 0.43 -7.84 44.52
C SER A 356 1.55 -8.65 45.19
#